data_AF-A0A229TR09-F1
#
_entry.id   AF-A0A229TR09-F1
#
_cell.length_a   1.000
_cell.length_b   1.000
_cell.length_c   1.000
_cell.angle_alpha   90.00
_cell.angle_beta   90.00
_cell.angle_gamma   90.00
#
_symmetry.space_group_name_H-M   'P 1'
#
loop_
_entity.id
_entity.type
_entity.pdbx_description
1 polymer ?
#
loop_
_entity_poly.entity_id
_entity_poly.type
_entity_poly.pdbx_seq_one_letter_code
_entity_poly.pdbx_strand_id
1 'polypeptide(L)'
;MILVAKTSLTVKMSIVGLRPTLRAFNDLPKDATKRLKDATLELSRALAAKVKAEGMADEAPQSRLVATTVAAVRDRVPAIRAGGTKRLGRNRAPAFKLLFGSVFGSNYYRQFRRPHQGRDAYWFFPVVESSQAEIAAKWTAVADGIIRDFSEDA
;
A
#
# COMPACT_ATOMS: atom_id res chain seq x y z
N MET A 1 -18.39 14.01 21.68
CA MET A 1 -18.12 12.69 21.08
C MET A 1 -17.02 12.86 20.03
N ILE A 2 -15.75 12.55 20.35
CA ILE A 2 -14.63 12.71 19.40
C ILE A 2 -14.66 11.50 18.45
N LEU A 3 -14.95 11.76 17.17
CA LEU A 3 -14.95 10.76 16.10
C LEU A 3 -13.49 10.38 15.80
N VAL A 4 -12.93 9.44 16.57
CA VAL A 4 -11.60 8.91 16.30
C VAL A 4 -11.69 8.10 15.01
N ALA A 5 -11.12 8.63 13.92
CA ALA A 5 -11.06 7.97 12.62
C ALA A 5 -10.47 6.56 12.81
N LYS A 6 -11.33 5.53 12.65
CA LYS A 6 -11.00 4.10 12.82
C LYS A 6 -10.28 3.55 11.58
N THR A 7 -9.36 4.32 11.00
CA THR A 7 -9.02 4.13 9.59
C THR A 7 -7.69 3.40 9.43
N SER A 8 -7.66 2.47 8.49
CA SER A 8 -6.41 2.01 7.89
C SER A 8 -5.84 3.12 7.01
N LEU A 9 -4.51 3.20 6.94
CA LEU A 9 -3.84 3.97 5.91
C LEU A 9 -3.89 3.17 4.61
N THR A 10 -4.35 3.76 3.52
CA THR A 10 -4.28 3.20 2.18
C THR A 10 -3.40 4.10 1.32
N VAL A 11 -2.34 3.54 0.73
CA VAL A 11 -1.45 4.25 -0.17
C VAL A 11 -1.65 3.71 -1.58
N LYS A 12 -1.98 4.61 -2.50
CA LYS A 12 -2.06 4.34 -3.94
C LYS A 12 -0.77 4.81 -4.59
N MET A 13 -0.25 4.02 -5.51
CA MET A 13 0.97 4.38 -6.24
C MET A 13 0.72 5.53 -7.21
N SER A 14 1.70 6.42 -7.31
CA SER A 14 1.71 7.47 -8.33
C SER A 14 2.26 6.91 -9.64
N ILE A 15 1.52 7.08 -10.73
CA ILE A 15 1.87 6.58 -12.05
C ILE A 15 1.68 7.69 -13.07
N VAL A 16 2.71 7.95 -13.88
CA VAL A 16 2.66 8.91 -14.98
C VAL A 16 1.71 8.38 -16.05
N GLY A 17 0.84 9.24 -16.61
CA GLY A 17 -0.13 8.80 -17.62
C GLY A 17 -1.34 8.03 -17.06
N LEU A 18 -1.46 7.87 -15.73
CA LEU A 18 -2.56 7.13 -15.11
C LEU A 18 -3.95 7.58 -15.59
N ARG A 19 -4.19 8.89 -15.64
CA ARG A 19 -5.50 9.45 -16.02
C ARG A 19 -5.92 9.09 -17.45
N PRO A 20 -5.12 9.36 -18.49
CA PRO A 20 -5.48 8.98 -19.85
C PRO A 20 -5.64 7.46 -20.01
N THR A 21 -4.77 6.64 -19.39
CA THR A 21 -4.93 5.18 -19.42
C THR A 21 -6.25 4.74 -18.82
N LEU A 22 -6.61 5.22 -17.62
CA LEU A 22 -7.89 4.89 -16.99
C LEU A 22 -9.11 5.38 -17.79
N ARG A 23 -8.95 6.44 -18.59
CA ARG A 23 -10.00 6.91 -19.51
C ARG A 23 -10.19 5.92 -20.65
N ALA A 24 -9.12 5.42 -21.28
CA ALA A 24 -9.21 4.40 -22.33
C ALA A 24 -9.95 3.15 -21.85
N PHE A 25 -9.71 2.73 -20.59
CA PHE A 25 -10.44 1.61 -19.98
C PHE A 25 -11.95 1.84 -19.79
N ASN A 26 -12.46 3.08 -19.88
CA ASN A 26 -13.90 3.33 -19.83
C ASN A 26 -14.61 2.98 -21.13
N ASP A 27 -13.88 2.99 -22.25
CA ASP A 27 -14.42 2.69 -23.58
C ASP A 27 -14.34 1.18 -23.90
N LEU A 28 -13.62 0.41 -23.08
CA LEU A 28 -13.44 -1.04 -23.21
C LEU A 28 -14.52 -1.84 -22.44
N PRO A 29 -14.73 -3.12 -22.80
CA PRO A 29 -15.59 -4.02 -22.04
C PRO A 29 -15.18 -4.17 -20.56
N LYS A 30 -16.15 -4.51 -19.71
CA LYS A 30 -15.93 -4.69 -18.25
C LYS A 30 -14.86 -5.73 -17.93
N ASP A 31 -14.66 -6.70 -18.81
CA ASP A 31 -13.63 -7.73 -18.66
C ASP A 31 -12.21 -7.17 -18.75
N ALA A 32 -11.96 -6.13 -19.55
CA ALA A 32 -10.68 -5.42 -19.56
C ALA A 32 -10.39 -4.79 -18.19
N THR A 33 -11.37 -4.09 -17.60
CA THR A 33 -11.23 -3.53 -16.26
C THR A 33 -11.04 -4.61 -15.19
N LYS A 34 -11.69 -5.77 -15.31
CA LYS A 34 -11.49 -6.91 -14.41
C LYS A 34 -10.06 -7.43 -14.51
N ARG A 35 -9.56 -7.65 -15.72
CA ARG A 35 -8.18 -8.10 -15.99
C ARG A 35 -7.15 -7.12 -15.44
N LEU A 36 -7.37 -5.81 -15.60
CA LEU A 36 -6.50 -4.78 -15.01
C LEU A 36 -6.47 -4.86 -13.49
N LYS A 37 -7.63 -4.97 -12.83
CA LYS A 37 -7.71 -5.09 -11.36
C LYS A 37 -7.02 -6.35 -10.85
N ASP A 38 -7.15 -7.46 -11.56
CA ASP A 38 -6.55 -8.74 -11.18
C ASP A 38 -5.02 -8.68 -11.33
N ALA A 39 -4.51 -8.16 -12.45
CA ALA A 39 -3.07 -7.97 -12.64
C ALA A 39 -2.48 -6.94 -11.65
N THR A 40 -3.21 -5.86 -11.38
CA THR A 40 -2.83 -4.84 -10.39
C THR A 40 -2.78 -5.41 -8.97
N LEU A 41 -3.63 -6.38 -8.65
CA LEU A 41 -3.62 -7.04 -7.36
C LEU A 41 -2.31 -7.81 -7.13
N GLU A 42 -1.77 -8.47 -8.15
CA GLU A 42 -0.49 -9.17 -8.04
C GLU A 42 0.68 -8.19 -7.78
N LEU A 43 0.71 -7.05 -8.48
CA LEU A 43 1.70 -5.99 -8.21
C LEU A 43 1.57 -5.47 -6.77
N SER A 44 0.34 -5.28 -6.30
CA SER A 44 0.06 -4.83 -4.94
C SER A 44 0.44 -5.87 -3.89
N ARG A 45 0.31 -7.18 -4.19
CA ARG A 45 0.75 -8.27 -3.32
C ARG A 45 2.26 -8.33 -3.20
N ALA A 46 2.98 -8.18 -4.31
CA ALA A 46 4.43 -8.10 -4.31
C ALA A 46 4.93 -6.92 -3.46
N LEU A 47 4.33 -5.73 -3.62
CA LEU A 47 4.63 -4.57 -2.79
C LEU A 47 4.32 -4.81 -1.31
N ALA A 48 3.14 -5.34 -1.01
CA ALA A 48 2.73 -5.64 0.36
C ALA A 48 3.69 -6.63 1.03
N ALA A 49 4.21 -7.62 0.29
CA ALA A 49 5.19 -8.57 0.80
C ALA A 49 6.52 -7.88 1.13
N LYS A 50 7.06 -7.03 0.24
CA LYS A 50 8.27 -6.23 0.50
C LYS A 50 8.11 -5.35 1.74
N VAL A 51 7.04 -4.55 1.79
CA VAL A 51 6.73 -3.65 2.91
C VAL A 51 6.56 -4.41 4.22
N LYS A 52 5.89 -5.56 4.19
CA LYS A 52 5.73 -6.43 5.36
C LYS A 52 7.06 -6.99 5.84
N ALA A 53 7.94 -7.42 4.94
CA ALA A 53 9.26 -7.95 5.31
C ALA A 53 10.09 -6.90 6.05
N GLU A 54 10.12 -5.67 5.54
CA GLU A 54 10.84 -4.55 6.17
C GLU A 54 10.27 -4.19 7.55
N GLY A 55 8.95 -4.09 7.68
CA GLY A 55 8.31 -3.87 8.98
C GLY A 55 8.52 -5.01 9.98
N MET A 56 8.73 -6.24 9.51
CA MET A 56 9.09 -7.39 10.34
C MET A 56 10.57 -7.38 10.76
N ALA A 57 11.45 -6.88 9.90
CA ALA A 57 12.88 -6.72 10.17
C ALA A 57 13.19 -5.51 11.07
N ASP A 58 12.28 -4.53 11.13
CA ASP A 58 12.43 -3.33 11.97
C ASP A 58 12.69 -3.67 13.45
N GLU A 59 13.51 -2.83 14.09
CA GLU A 59 13.92 -3.00 15.49
C GLU A 59 12.79 -2.75 16.48
N ALA A 60 11.81 -1.91 16.13
CA ALA A 60 10.71 -1.59 17.03
C ALA A 60 9.70 -2.74 17.06
N PRO A 61 9.37 -3.30 18.24
CA PRO A 61 8.42 -4.41 18.33
C PRO A 61 7.02 -4.08 17.78
N GLN A 62 6.62 -2.80 17.86
CA GLN A 62 5.34 -2.34 17.33
C GLN A 62 5.31 -2.36 15.79
N SER A 63 6.44 -2.16 15.11
CA SER A 63 6.55 -2.27 13.65
C SER A 63 6.20 -3.66 13.17
N ARG A 64 6.74 -4.69 13.82
CA ARG A 64 6.44 -6.09 13.49
C ARG A 64 4.95 -6.42 13.64
N LEU A 65 4.33 -5.92 14.71
CA LEU A 65 2.90 -6.09 14.93
C LEU A 65 2.07 -5.41 13.84
N VAL A 66 2.39 -4.16 13.52
CA VAL A 66 1.69 -3.38 12.48
C VAL A 66 1.95 -3.96 11.10
N ALA A 67 3.13 -4.47 10.80
CA ALA A 67 3.47 -5.13 9.54
C ALA A 67 2.53 -6.31 9.23
N THR A 68 2.01 -7.01 10.24
CA THR A 68 1.00 -8.07 10.05
C THR A 68 -0.34 -7.60 9.49
N THR A 69 -0.56 -6.28 9.44
CA THR A 69 -1.78 -5.66 8.92
C THR A 69 -1.62 -5.14 7.49
N VAL A 70 -0.40 -5.18 6.95
CA VAL A 70 -0.11 -4.78 5.57
C VAL A 70 -0.81 -5.75 4.63
N ALA A 71 -1.63 -5.23 3.74
CA ALA A 71 -2.38 -6.02 2.77
C ALA A 71 -2.50 -5.29 1.43
N ALA A 72 -2.48 -6.06 0.35
CA ALA A 72 -2.82 -5.57 -0.99
C ALA A 72 -4.29 -5.16 -1.08
N VAL A 73 -4.57 -4.14 -1.88
CA VAL A 73 -5.93 -3.69 -2.21
C VAL A 73 -6.19 -3.97 -3.68
N ARG A 74 -7.32 -4.63 -3.98
CA ARG A 74 -7.76 -4.85 -5.36
C ARG A 74 -8.38 -3.57 -5.90
N ASP A 75 -7.66 -2.87 -6.76
CA ASP A 75 -8.09 -1.64 -7.43
C ASP A 75 -7.50 -1.59 -8.86
N ARG A 76 -7.88 -0.60 -9.67
CA ARG A 76 -7.28 -0.35 -11.00
C ARG A 76 -5.87 0.22 -10.91
N VAL A 77 -5.48 0.71 -9.73
CA VAL A 77 -4.18 1.32 -9.44
C VAL A 77 -3.51 0.52 -8.33
N PRO A 78 -2.20 0.19 -8.42
CA PRO A 78 -1.53 -0.56 -7.38
C PRO A 78 -1.64 0.17 -6.04
N ALA A 79 -2.07 -0.56 -5.01
CA ALA A 79 -2.37 0.01 -3.71
C ALA A 79 -2.20 -1.00 -2.59
N ILE A 80 -1.69 -0.51 -1.46
CA ILE A 80 -1.57 -1.29 -0.23
C ILE A 80 -2.23 -0.54 0.92
N ARG A 81 -2.65 -1.28 1.94
CA ARG A 81 -3.19 -0.74 3.18
C ARG A 81 -2.46 -1.27 4.40
N ALA A 82 -2.40 -0.50 5.47
CA ALA A 82 -1.87 -0.89 6.77
C ALA A 82 -2.65 -0.27 7.92
N GLY A 83 -2.56 -0.88 9.10
CA GLY A 83 -3.27 -0.46 10.30
C GLY A 83 -4.71 -0.98 10.38
N GLY A 84 -5.64 -0.09 10.71
CA GLY A 84 -7.05 -0.41 10.89
C GLY A 84 -7.41 -0.89 12.30
N THR A 85 -8.55 -1.55 12.44
CA THR A 85 -9.16 -1.89 13.73
C THR A 85 -8.68 -3.19 14.35
N LYS A 86 -7.83 -3.95 13.65
CA LYS A 86 -7.24 -5.19 14.17
C LYS A 86 -6.52 -4.91 15.49
N ARG A 87 -6.76 -5.77 16.47
CA ARG A 87 -6.20 -5.64 17.83
C ARG A 87 -4.85 -6.33 17.86
N LEU A 88 -3.82 -5.60 18.30
CA LEU A 88 -2.42 -6.02 18.26
C LEU A 88 -1.79 -6.06 19.66
N GLY A 89 -0.86 -6.99 19.85
CA GLY A 89 -0.08 -7.15 21.07
C GLY A 89 -0.91 -7.52 22.31
N ARG A 90 -0.23 -7.56 23.46
CA ARG A 90 -0.83 -7.93 24.76
C ARG A 90 -1.98 -7.01 25.17
N ASN A 91 -1.85 -5.71 24.91
CA ASN A 91 -2.83 -4.70 25.32
C ASN A 91 -4.00 -4.55 24.33
N ARG A 92 -4.07 -5.39 23.28
CA ARG A 92 -5.12 -5.35 22.24
C ARG A 92 -5.31 -3.93 21.69
N ALA A 93 -4.22 -3.21 21.47
CA ALA A 93 -4.28 -1.88 20.91
C ALA A 93 -4.74 -1.97 19.43
N PRO A 94 -5.68 -1.14 18.97
CA PRO A 94 -6.01 -1.07 17.55
C PRO A 94 -4.77 -0.71 16.72
N ALA A 95 -4.58 -1.38 15.59
CA ALA A 95 -3.43 -1.19 14.72
C ALA A 95 -3.27 0.27 14.25
N PHE A 96 -4.37 0.97 13.97
CA PHE A 96 -4.32 2.40 13.58
C PHE A 96 -3.68 3.29 14.65
N LYS A 97 -3.80 2.95 15.94
CA LYS A 97 -3.16 3.71 17.03
C LYS A 97 -1.65 3.50 17.10
N LEU A 98 -1.17 2.36 16.59
CA LEU A 98 0.24 2.01 16.59
C LEU A 98 0.94 2.40 15.29
N LEU A 99 0.17 2.53 14.19
CA LEU A 99 0.69 2.70 12.84
C LEU A 99 1.71 3.84 12.72
N PHE A 100 1.34 5.07 13.06
CA PHE A 100 2.24 6.21 12.87
C PHE A 100 3.48 6.13 13.76
N GLY A 101 3.33 5.76 15.04
CA GLY A 101 4.47 5.56 15.92
C GLY A 101 5.40 4.43 15.46
N SER A 102 4.85 3.39 14.81
CA SER A 102 5.67 2.31 14.25
C SER A 102 6.38 2.71 12.97
N VAL A 103 5.78 3.57 12.14
CA VAL A 103 6.37 3.98 10.86
C VAL A 103 7.38 5.10 11.07
N PHE A 104 7.13 6.03 11.98
CA PHE A 104 7.93 7.25 12.15
C PHE A 104 8.61 7.39 13.51
N GLY A 105 8.48 6.41 14.42
CA GLY A 105 8.99 6.52 15.78
C GLY A 105 8.17 7.45 16.68
N SER A 106 8.68 7.71 17.89
CA SER A 106 8.09 8.64 18.85
C SER A 106 9.12 9.17 19.84
N ASN A 107 9.10 10.47 20.09
CA ASN A 107 9.92 11.10 21.14
C ASN A 107 9.31 10.99 22.55
N TYR A 108 8.05 10.56 22.66
CA TYR A 108 7.32 10.45 23.93
C TYR A 108 7.12 9.00 24.37
N TYR A 109 6.77 8.12 23.43
CA TYR A 109 6.41 6.74 23.74
C TYR A 109 7.58 5.79 23.53
N ARG A 110 8.21 5.38 24.64
CA ARG A 110 9.35 4.45 24.67
C ARG A 110 9.09 3.10 23.96
N GLN A 111 7.82 2.69 23.83
CA GLN A 111 7.43 1.44 23.18
C GLN A 111 7.82 1.34 21.70
N PHE A 112 8.01 2.47 21.01
CA PHE A 112 8.44 2.50 19.62
C PHE A 112 9.97 2.46 19.47
N ARG A 113 10.72 2.61 20.57
CA ARG A 113 12.19 2.45 20.66
C ARG A 113 13.03 3.30 19.70
N ARG A 114 12.41 4.16 18.90
CA ARG A 114 13.06 5.04 17.94
C ARG A 114 12.52 6.46 18.06
N PRO A 115 13.38 7.47 17.97
CA PRO A 115 12.94 8.87 18.00
C PRO A 115 12.12 9.17 16.75
N HIS A 116 11.30 10.21 16.83
CA HIS A 116 10.62 10.74 15.66
C HIS A 116 11.56 11.67 14.89
N GLN A 117 11.81 11.36 13.61
CA GLN A 117 12.73 12.09 12.73
C GLN A 117 12.01 13.05 11.76
N GLY A 118 10.80 13.51 12.12
CA GLY A 118 10.03 14.42 11.28
C GLY A 118 9.39 13.69 10.10
N ARG A 119 9.89 13.93 8.88
CA ARG A 119 9.31 13.36 7.64
C ARG A 119 9.85 11.97 7.29
N ASP A 120 10.92 11.54 7.96
CA ASP A 120 11.58 10.28 7.64
C ASP A 120 10.84 9.10 8.29
N ALA A 121 10.44 8.16 7.44
CA ALA A 121 9.81 6.90 7.84
C ALA A 121 10.84 5.77 7.88
N TYR A 122 10.64 4.80 8.77
CA TYR A 122 11.59 3.71 8.97
C TYR A 122 11.43 2.54 7.99
N TRP A 123 10.21 2.07 7.73
CA TRP A 123 10.03 0.81 6.99
C TRP A 123 8.88 0.81 5.97
N PHE A 124 7.85 1.66 6.14
CA PHE A 124 6.68 1.63 5.26
C PHE A 124 6.88 2.46 3.99
N PHE A 125 7.01 3.77 4.13
CA PHE A 125 7.13 4.69 2.99
C PHE A 125 8.43 4.53 2.19
N PRO A 126 9.62 4.29 2.77
CA PRO A 126 10.84 4.15 1.97
C PRO A 126 10.76 3.00 0.97
N VAL A 127 10.09 1.90 1.34
CA VAL A 127 9.88 0.73 0.48
C VAL A 127 8.87 1.03 -0.62
N VAL A 128 7.79 1.76 -0.28
CA VAL A 128 6.79 2.19 -1.26
C VAL A 128 7.43 3.12 -2.29
N GLU A 129 8.20 4.10 -1.84
CA GLU A 129 8.87 5.08 -2.70
C GLU A 129 9.94 4.43 -3.58
N SER A 130 10.82 3.60 -3.02
CA SER A 130 11.83 2.88 -3.81
C SER A 130 11.23 1.89 -4.81
N SER A 131 10.06 1.32 -4.52
CA SER A 131 9.37 0.39 -5.44
C SER A 131 8.54 1.09 -6.52
N GLN A 132 8.38 2.42 -6.44
CA GLN A 132 7.42 3.15 -7.28
C GLN A 132 7.75 3.05 -8.77
N ALA A 133 9.01 3.25 -9.16
CA ALA A 133 9.40 3.21 -10.56
C ALA A 133 9.18 1.81 -11.18
N GLU A 134 9.59 0.75 -10.47
CA GLU A 134 9.42 -0.64 -10.92
C GLU A 134 7.93 -0.99 -11.09
N ILE A 135 7.10 -0.68 -10.10
CA ILE A 135 5.68 -1.02 -10.12
C ILE A 135 4.94 -0.19 -11.17
N ALA A 136 5.27 1.10 -11.33
CA ALA A 136 4.67 1.95 -12.33
C ALA A 136 4.96 1.45 -13.75
N ALA A 137 6.21 1.04 -14.02
CA ALA A 137 6.59 0.47 -15.32
C ALA A 137 5.83 -0.83 -15.60
N LYS A 138 5.78 -1.76 -14.62
CA LYS A 138 5.05 -3.02 -14.75
C LYS A 138 3.55 -2.82 -14.96
N TRP A 139 2.94 -1.91 -14.21
CA TRP A 139 1.53 -1.58 -14.36
C TRP A 139 1.23 -0.98 -15.73
N THR A 140 2.07 -0.08 -16.23
CA THR A 140 1.90 0.55 -17.55
C THR A 140 1.96 -0.49 -18.66
N ALA A 141 2.97 -1.36 -18.64
CA ALA A 141 3.09 -2.45 -19.62
C ALA A 141 1.88 -3.40 -19.60
N VAL A 142 1.35 -3.72 -18.42
CA VAL A 142 0.13 -4.53 -18.28
C VAL A 142 -1.09 -3.81 -18.85
N ALA A 143 -1.26 -2.52 -18.52
CA ALA A 143 -2.39 -1.73 -18.97
C ALA A 143 -2.39 -1.59 -20.50
N ASP A 144 -1.24 -1.27 -21.09
CA ASP A 144 -1.08 -1.14 -22.54
C ASP A 144 -1.35 -2.48 -23.25
N GLY A 145 -0.85 -3.59 -22.69
CA GLY A 145 -1.13 -4.92 -23.21
C GLY A 145 -2.62 -5.26 -23.21
N ILE A 146 -3.33 -4.96 -22.13
CA ILE A 146 -4.79 -5.17 -22.07
C ILE A 146 -5.52 -4.27 -23.06
N ILE A 147 -5.14 -3.00 -23.19
CA ILE A 147 -5.76 -2.09 -24.15
C ILE A 147 -5.58 -2.63 -25.57
N ARG A 148 -4.38 -3.07 -25.93
CA ARG A 148 -4.11 -3.66 -27.25
C ARG A 148 -4.96 -4.90 -27.50
N ASP A 149 -4.93 -5.88 -26.59
CA ASP A 149 -5.70 -7.13 -26.75
C ASP A 149 -7.18 -6.85 -27.01
N PHE A 150 -7.80 -5.91 -26.27
CA PHE A 150 -9.22 -5.59 -26.43
C PHE A 150 -9.54 -4.61 -27.56
N SER A 151 -8.53 -3.96 -28.16
CA SER A 151 -8.73 -3.05 -29.31
C SER A 151 -8.54 -3.77 -30.64
N GLU A 152 -7.78 -4.86 -30.67
CA GLU A 152 -7.61 -5.71 -31.86
C GLU A 152 -8.77 -6.70 -32.05
N ASP A 153 -9.49 -7.04 -30.97
CA ASP A 153 -10.67 -7.92 -30.97
C ASP A 153 -12.00 -7.18 -31.26
N ALA A 154 -11.97 -5.86 -31.48
CA ALA A 154 -13.15 -4.99 -31.68
C ALA A 154 -13.33 -4.57 -33.14
#